data_AF-A0A329TXV1-F1
#
_entry.id   AF-A0A329TXV1-F1
#
_cell.length_a   1.000
_cell.length_b   1.000
_cell.length_c   1.000
_cell.angle_alpha   90.00
_cell.angle_beta   90.00
_cell.angle_gamma   90.00
#
_symmetry.space_group_name_H-M   'P 1'
#
loop_
_entity.id
_entity.type
_entity.pdbx_description
1 polymer ?
#
loop_
_entity_poly.entity_id
_entity_poly.type
_entity_poly.pdbx_seq_one_letter_code
_entity_poly.pdbx_strand_id
1 'polypeptide(L)'
;MGETKVQGCEEKERVLLLWERALTLFYENDTELFVAGAQERTIAGKIAMYMDRVYPKFFQMSGLVIDIEYNRSGENRKPNNLSIKERSWTAPDIVLHKRLTDDYNIFCCEMKKNSDSGKYDARKVRSLIRHRHYKYGIDLYKINEDGVKFTSYYLRENHKRYEKEEYIFNLNSNRIVQVKAESIKE
;
A
#
# COMPACT_ATOMS: atom_id res chain seq x y z
N MET A 1 5.70 -4.81 29.23
CA MET A 1 4.62 -3.95 28.65
C MET A 1 5.20 -2.81 27.80
N GLY A 2 6.21 -3.10 26.96
CA GLY A 2 6.90 -2.13 26.11
C GLY A 2 7.31 -2.67 24.72
N GLU A 3 6.95 -3.92 24.40
CA GLU A 3 7.38 -4.60 23.16
C GLU A 3 6.48 -4.25 21.97
N THR A 4 5.16 -4.08 22.17
CA THR A 4 4.19 -3.86 21.09
C THR A 4 4.39 -2.55 20.33
N LYS A 5 4.77 -1.48 21.05
CA LYS A 5 4.93 -0.13 20.49
C LYS A 5 6.22 0.01 19.66
N VAL A 6 7.27 -0.72 20.05
CA VAL A 6 8.55 -0.79 19.32
C VAL A 6 8.35 -1.63 18.05
N GLN A 7 7.66 -2.76 18.14
CA GLN A 7 7.38 -3.64 17.01
C GLN A 7 6.58 -2.97 15.88
N GLY A 8 5.60 -2.12 16.22
CA GLY A 8 4.79 -1.39 15.23
C GLY A 8 5.53 -0.24 14.54
N CYS A 9 6.52 0.37 15.22
CA CYS A 9 7.41 1.37 14.61
C CYS A 9 8.35 0.70 13.60
N GLU A 10 8.94 -0.44 14.00
CA GLU A 10 9.81 -1.22 13.11
C GLU A 10 9.06 -1.73 11.87
N GLU A 11 7.85 -2.26 12.01
CA GLU A 11 7.11 -2.79 10.85
C GLU A 11 6.75 -1.69 9.83
N LYS A 12 6.37 -0.50 10.31
CA LYS A 12 6.12 0.65 9.41
C LYS A 12 7.37 1.04 8.65
N GLU A 13 8.50 1.17 9.34
CA GLU A 13 9.79 1.50 8.73
C GLU A 13 10.19 0.45 7.68
N ARG A 14 9.95 -0.83 7.97
CA ARG A 14 10.14 -1.93 7.02
C ARG A 14 9.26 -1.79 5.78
N VAL A 15 7.97 -1.49 5.94
CA VAL A 15 7.06 -1.24 4.80
C VAL A 15 7.55 -0.05 3.97
N LEU A 16 7.91 1.06 4.60
CA LEU A 16 8.43 2.23 3.89
C LEU A 16 9.73 1.92 3.15
N LEU A 17 10.65 1.16 3.76
CA LEU A 17 11.88 0.75 3.11
C LEU A 17 11.63 -0.16 1.90
N LEU A 18 10.64 -1.07 1.97
CA LEU A 18 10.25 -1.88 0.81
C LEU A 18 9.79 -1.00 -0.36
N TRP A 19 8.90 -0.05 -0.08
CA TRP A 19 8.43 0.93 -1.06
C TRP A 19 9.58 1.75 -1.65
N GLU A 20 10.47 2.26 -0.80
CA GLU A 20 11.63 3.05 -1.22
C GLU A 20 12.47 2.30 -2.24
N ARG A 21 12.84 1.05 -1.93
CA ARG A 21 13.65 0.22 -2.83
C ARG A 21 12.93 -0.17 -4.12
N ALA A 22 11.65 -0.48 -4.04
CA ALA A 22 10.86 -0.83 -5.22
C ALA A 22 10.68 0.37 -6.15
N LEU A 23 10.43 1.56 -5.59
CA LEU A 23 10.32 2.80 -6.33
C LEU A 23 11.65 3.21 -6.95
N THR A 24 12.77 3.10 -6.23
CA THR A 24 14.11 3.32 -6.81
C THR A 24 14.31 2.49 -8.07
N LEU A 25 14.08 1.17 -7.98
CA LEU A 25 14.24 0.29 -9.14
C LEU A 25 13.27 0.64 -10.27
N PHE A 26 12.03 1.00 -9.96
CA PHE A 26 11.06 1.42 -10.97
C PHE A 26 11.50 2.69 -11.71
N TYR A 27 11.93 3.74 -10.99
CA TYR A 27 12.39 4.98 -11.60
C TYR A 27 13.71 4.84 -12.37
N GLU A 28 14.57 3.91 -11.96
CA GLU A 28 15.82 3.63 -12.68
C GLU A 28 15.60 2.88 -13.99
N ASN A 29 14.57 2.04 -14.10
CA ASN A 29 14.47 1.05 -15.17
C ASN A 29 13.22 1.17 -16.06
N ASP A 30 12.14 1.84 -15.61
CA ASP A 30 10.83 1.76 -16.26
C ASP A 30 10.12 3.11 -16.44
N THR A 31 10.86 4.22 -16.42
CA THR A 31 10.29 5.56 -16.69
C THR A 31 9.73 5.70 -18.10
N GLU A 32 10.17 4.88 -19.06
CA GLU A 32 9.59 4.80 -20.41
C GLU A 32 8.08 4.47 -20.41
N LEU A 33 7.58 3.82 -19.35
CA LEU A 33 6.15 3.56 -19.18
C LEU A 33 5.33 4.86 -19.03
N PHE A 34 5.95 5.93 -18.53
CA PHE A 34 5.30 7.24 -18.47
C PHE A 34 5.13 7.83 -19.87
N VAL A 35 6.19 7.82 -20.67
CA VAL A 35 6.24 8.29 -22.07
C VAL A 35 5.27 7.51 -22.95
N ALA A 36 5.23 6.18 -22.80
CA ALA A 36 4.32 5.31 -23.55
C ALA A 36 2.84 5.45 -23.15
N GLY A 37 2.52 6.26 -22.14
CA GLY A 37 1.15 6.39 -21.66
C GLY A 37 0.59 5.09 -21.07
N ALA A 38 1.44 4.27 -20.45
CA ALA A 38 1.04 2.99 -19.90
C ALA A 38 -0.07 3.13 -18.84
N GLN A 39 -0.93 2.12 -18.79
CA GLN A 39 -2.05 2.05 -17.84
C GLN A 39 -1.56 1.88 -16.40
N GLU A 40 -2.36 2.34 -15.44
CA GLU A 40 -2.07 2.24 -14.00
C GLU A 40 -1.72 0.80 -13.61
N ARG A 41 -2.46 -0.19 -14.10
CA ARG A 41 -2.19 -1.61 -13.84
C ARG A 41 -0.77 -2.04 -14.24
N THR A 42 -0.24 -1.52 -15.35
CA THR A 42 1.12 -1.86 -15.81
C THR A 42 2.18 -1.31 -14.85
N ILE A 43 2.02 -0.05 -14.43
CA ILE A 43 2.93 0.61 -13.48
C ILE A 43 2.85 -0.09 -12.11
N ALA A 44 1.65 -0.34 -11.59
CA ALA A 44 1.44 -1.05 -10.32
C ALA A 44 2.06 -2.46 -10.37
N GLY A 45 1.87 -3.19 -11.47
CA GLY A 45 2.44 -4.51 -11.66
C GLY A 45 3.97 -4.50 -11.64
N LYS A 46 4.61 -3.53 -12.30
CA LYS A 46 6.06 -3.39 -12.31
C LYS A 46 6.64 -3.03 -10.95
N ILE A 47 5.98 -2.13 -10.22
CA ILE A 47 6.35 -1.83 -8.83
C ILE A 47 6.23 -3.09 -7.96
N ALA A 48 5.14 -3.85 -8.07
CA ALA A 48 4.94 -5.09 -7.33
C ALA A 48 6.01 -6.14 -7.65
N MET A 49 6.44 -6.26 -8.91
CA MET A 49 7.55 -7.14 -9.29
C MET A 49 8.88 -6.72 -8.63
N TYR A 50 9.16 -5.42 -8.55
CA TYR A 50 10.34 -4.94 -7.82
C TYR A 50 10.23 -5.18 -6.31
N MET A 51 9.04 -5.01 -5.74
CA MET A 51 8.81 -5.38 -4.34
C MET A 51 9.09 -6.86 -4.11
N ASP A 52 8.56 -7.75 -4.93
CA ASP A 52 8.78 -9.19 -4.81
C ASP A 52 10.27 -9.57 -4.95
N ARG A 53 11.02 -8.88 -5.83
CA ARG A 53 12.47 -9.05 -5.96
C ARG A 53 13.26 -8.56 -4.75
N VAL A 54 12.84 -7.45 -4.14
CA VAL A 54 13.50 -6.82 -2.99
C VAL A 54 13.14 -7.56 -1.70
N TYR A 55 11.90 -8.00 -1.56
CA TYR A 55 11.31 -8.47 -0.31
C TYR A 55 12.13 -9.56 0.38
N PRO A 56 12.52 -10.68 -0.28
CA PRO A 56 13.30 -11.76 0.36
C PRO A 56 14.67 -11.32 0.89
N LYS A 57 15.23 -10.24 0.35
CA LYS A 57 16.57 -9.75 0.74
C LYS A 57 16.56 -8.96 2.03
N PHE A 58 15.42 -8.38 2.41
CA PHE A 58 15.31 -7.43 3.53
C PHE A 58 14.22 -7.81 4.54
N PHE A 59 13.26 -8.65 4.16
CA PHE A 59 12.12 -9.04 4.98
C PHE A 59 11.97 -10.56 4.98
N GLN A 60 12.42 -11.20 6.06
CA GLN A 60 12.34 -12.65 6.23
C GLN A 60 11.09 -13.05 7.04
N MET A 61 9.91 -12.51 6.71
CA MET A 61 8.67 -13.00 7.31
C MET A 61 8.14 -14.16 6.47
N SER A 62 8.31 -15.37 6.98
CA SER A 62 7.89 -16.59 6.29
C SER A 62 6.40 -16.58 5.94
N GLY A 63 6.08 -16.90 4.69
CA GLY A 63 4.71 -17.11 4.20
C GLY A 63 3.96 -15.84 3.75
N LEU A 64 4.58 -14.66 3.82
CA LEU A 64 4.04 -13.46 3.19
C LEU A 64 4.48 -13.37 1.73
N VAL A 65 3.61 -12.81 0.88
CA VAL A 65 3.83 -12.64 -0.55
C VAL A 65 3.33 -11.27 -1.01
N ILE A 66 3.91 -10.76 -2.10
CA ILE A 66 3.38 -9.62 -2.84
C ILE A 66 2.45 -10.17 -3.93
N ASP A 67 1.20 -9.70 -3.96
CA ASP A 67 0.26 -10.03 -5.04
C ASP A 67 -0.36 -8.77 -5.65
N ILE A 68 -0.71 -8.87 -6.93
CA ILE A 68 -1.42 -7.83 -7.69
C ILE A 68 -2.90 -8.20 -7.77
N GLU A 69 -3.79 -7.25 -7.49
CA GLU A 69 -5.25 -7.43 -7.57
C GLU A 69 -5.80 -8.65 -6.78
N TYR A 70 -5.13 -9.03 -5.67
CA TYR A 70 -5.57 -10.21 -4.91
C TYR A 70 -6.89 -9.97 -4.17
N ASN A 71 -7.93 -10.68 -4.64
CA ASN A 71 -9.31 -10.46 -4.24
C ASN A 71 -9.91 -11.59 -3.41
N ARG A 72 -9.11 -12.43 -2.72
CA ARG A 72 -9.62 -13.58 -1.95
C ARG A 72 -9.50 -13.42 -0.44
N SER A 73 -10.45 -13.98 0.30
CA SER A 73 -10.39 -14.20 1.76
C SER A 73 -10.86 -15.63 1.97
N GLY A 74 -9.92 -16.53 2.30
CA GLY A 74 -10.09 -17.96 2.05
C GLY A 74 -10.41 -18.23 0.58
N GLU A 75 -11.47 -19.00 0.33
CA GLU A 75 -11.97 -19.31 -1.02
C GLU A 75 -12.91 -18.22 -1.58
N ASN A 76 -13.42 -17.34 -0.72
CA ASN A 76 -14.40 -16.33 -1.09
C ASN A 76 -13.75 -15.10 -1.70
N ARG A 77 -14.50 -14.36 -2.53
CA ARG A 77 -14.07 -13.00 -2.94
C ARG A 77 -14.13 -12.04 -1.76
N LYS A 78 -13.17 -11.13 -1.64
CA LYS A 78 -13.20 -10.01 -0.69
C LYS A 78 -14.41 -9.12 -1.04
N PRO A 79 -15.43 -9.02 -0.17
CA PRO A 79 -16.59 -8.18 -0.43
C PRO A 79 -16.20 -6.71 -0.43
N ASN A 80 -16.88 -5.92 -1.26
CA ASN A 80 -16.75 -4.48 -1.27
C ASN A 80 -17.72 -3.85 -0.26
N ASN A 81 -17.24 -3.59 0.96
CA ASN A 81 -18.06 -2.99 2.03
C ASN A 81 -18.45 -1.52 1.78
N LEU A 82 -18.01 -0.91 0.67
CA LEU A 82 -18.43 0.42 0.25
C LEU A 82 -19.55 0.40 -0.80
N SER A 83 -19.93 -0.78 -1.29
CA SER A 83 -20.93 -0.95 -2.33
C SER A 83 -22.26 -1.42 -1.74
N ILE A 84 -23.36 -0.83 -2.21
CA ILE A 84 -24.73 -1.32 -1.91
C ILE A 84 -25.13 -2.52 -2.76
N LYS A 85 -24.35 -2.85 -3.79
CA LYS A 85 -24.66 -3.98 -4.68
C LYS A 85 -24.27 -5.28 -3.97
N GLU A 86 -25.24 -6.18 -3.84
CA GLU A 86 -24.98 -7.53 -3.36
C GLU A 86 -23.91 -8.21 -4.23
N ARG A 87 -23.03 -8.99 -3.58
CA ARG A 87 -21.92 -9.72 -4.22
C ARG A 87 -20.87 -8.83 -4.91
N SER A 88 -20.88 -7.52 -4.66
CA SER A 88 -19.78 -6.64 -5.05
C SER A 88 -18.49 -7.03 -4.33
N TRP A 89 -17.37 -6.98 -5.04
CA TRP A 89 -16.07 -7.41 -4.54
C TRP A 89 -15.02 -6.32 -4.75
N THR A 90 -13.91 -6.44 -4.04
CA THR A 90 -12.80 -5.49 -4.07
C THR A 90 -11.47 -6.21 -4.27
N ALA A 91 -10.56 -5.55 -4.97
CA ALA A 91 -9.19 -5.97 -5.19
C ALA A 91 -8.32 -4.71 -5.05
N PRO A 92 -7.36 -4.67 -4.10
CA PRO A 92 -6.34 -3.64 -4.07
C PRO A 92 -5.33 -3.88 -5.18
N ASP A 93 -4.74 -2.82 -5.73
CA ASP A 93 -3.78 -2.93 -6.83
C ASP A 93 -2.55 -3.74 -6.42
N ILE A 94 -2.04 -3.52 -5.21
CA ILE A 94 -0.90 -4.26 -4.64
C ILE A 94 -1.20 -4.63 -3.19
N VAL A 95 -0.86 -5.85 -2.77
CA VAL A 95 -0.95 -6.29 -1.38
C VAL A 95 0.32 -7.00 -0.92
N LEU A 96 0.69 -6.82 0.36
CA LEU A 96 1.61 -7.70 1.08
C LEU A 96 0.82 -8.44 2.16
N HIS A 97 0.73 -9.76 2.01
CA HIS A 97 -0.19 -10.57 2.81
C HIS A 97 0.19 -12.05 2.82
N LYS A 98 -0.52 -12.84 3.62
CA LYS A 98 -0.55 -14.31 3.50
C LYS A 98 -1.82 -14.73 2.75
N ARG A 99 -1.67 -15.48 1.67
CA ARG A 99 -2.82 -16.00 0.90
C ARG A 99 -3.73 -16.87 1.78
N LEU A 100 -5.01 -16.91 1.41
CA LEU A 100 -6.08 -17.69 2.02
C LEU A 100 -6.45 -17.36 3.48
N THR A 101 -5.85 -16.34 4.10
CA THR A 101 -6.21 -15.86 5.45
C THR A 101 -6.19 -14.34 5.51
N ASP A 102 -7.01 -13.74 6.39
CA ASP A 102 -6.95 -12.31 6.71
C ASP A 102 -6.08 -12.02 7.96
N ASP A 103 -5.49 -13.04 8.60
CA ASP A 103 -4.73 -12.91 9.85
C ASP A 103 -3.38 -12.20 9.68
N TYR A 104 -2.84 -12.21 8.46
CA TYR A 104 -1.52 -11.68 8.15
C TYR A 104 -1.57 -10.77 6.93
N ASN A 105 -2.33 -9.69 7.03
CA ASN A 105 -2.46 -8.63 6.04
C ASN A 105 -1.60 -7.43 6.46
N ILE A 106 -0.45 -7.21 5.80
CA ILE A 106 0.48 -6.12 6.16
C ILE A 106 0.03 -4.81 5.54
N PHE A 107 0.02 -4.72 4.21
CA PHE A 107 -0.49 -3.53 3.53
C PHE A 107 -1.36 -3.86 2.32
N CYS A 108 -2.26 -2.94 2.00
CA CYS A 108 -2.98 -2.86 0.73
C CYS A 108 -2.74 -1.50 0.10
N CYS A 109 -2.65 -1.45 -1.23
CA CYS A 109 -2.39 -0.24 -1.99
C CYS A 109 -3.45 -0.01 -3.06
N GLU A 110 -3.92 1.22 -3.18
CA GLU A 110 -4.57 1.75 -4.38
C GLU A 110 -3.62 2.70 -5.07
N MET A 111 -3.62 2.71 -6.40
CA MET A 111 -2.70 3.49 -7.20
C MET A 111 -3.44 4.37 -8.23
N LYS A 112 -2.97 5.61 -8.34
CA LYS A 112 -3.42 6.58 -9.35
C LYS A 112 -2.27 7.33 -10.00
N LYS A 113 -2.26 7.44 -11.33
CA LYS A 113 -1.19 8.13 -12.07
C LYS A 113 -1.26 9.64 -11.89
N ASN A 114 -2.37 10.25 -12.30
CA ASN A 114 -2.47 11.71 -12.50
C ASN A 114 -3.44 12.43 -11.57
N SER A 115 -4.16 11.72 -10.69
CA SER A 115 -5.10 12.35 -9.77
C SER A 115 -4.45 12.69 -8.44
N ASP A 116 -5.02 13.66 -7.73
CA ASP A 116 -4.83 13.77 -6.28
C ASP A 116 -5.34 12.51 -5.55
N SER A 117 -4.96 12.37 -4.28
CA SER A 117 -5.49 11.34 -3.38
C SER A 117 -7.02 11.34 -3.45
N GLY A 118 -7.60 10.23 -3.89
CA GLY A 118 -9.03 10.12 -4.14
C GLY A 118 -9.81 9.88 -2.84
N LYS A 119 -10.91 10.62 -2.61
CA LYS A 119 -11.80 10.34 -1.45
C LYS A 119 -12.31 8.90 -1.46
N TYR A 120 -12.51 8.31 -2.65
CA TYR A 120 -12.95 6.93 -2.78
C TYR A 120 -11.83 5.94 -2.47
N ASP A 121 -10.62 6.15 -3.01
CA ASP A 121 -9.46 5.27 -2.80
C ASP A 121 -9.06 5.28 -1.31
N ALA A 122 -9.01 6.45 -0.68
CA ALA A 122 -8.82 6.60 0.76
C ALA A 122 -9.90 5.86 1.59
N ARG A 123 -11.15 5.84 1.13
CA ARG A 123 -12.22 5.05 1.80
C ARG A 123 -12.02 3.55 1.57
N LYS A 124 -11.56 3.13 0.39
CA LYS A 124 -11.35 1.73 0.02
C LYS A 124 -10.25 1.12 0.89
N VAL A 125 -9.09 1.77 1.00
CA VAL A 125 -7.99 1.28 1.85
C VAL A 125 -8.36 1.29 3.34
N ARG A 126 -9.06 2.32 3.84
CA ARG A 126 -9.57 2.34 5.22
C ARG A 126 -10.59 1.23 5.50
N SER A 127 -11.46 0.93 4.54
CA SER A 127 -12.40 -0.19 4.63
C SER A 127 -11.66 -1.53 4.72
N LEU A 128 -10.59 -1.71 3.95
CA LEU A 128 -9.76 -2.91 3.98
C LEU A 128 -8.99 -3.05 5.30
N ILE A 129 -8.47 -1.97 5.87
CA ILE A 129 -7.89 -1.97 7.23
C ILE A 129 -8.92 -2.50 8.23
N ARG A 130 -10.12 -1.91 8.26
CA ARG A 130 -11.14 -2.26 9.25
C ARG A 130 -11.70 -3.68 9.09
N HIS A 131 -12.00 -4.09 7.87
CA HIS A 131 -12.75 -5.33 7.63
C HIS A 131 -11.91 -6.51 7.17
N ARG A 132 -10.63 -6.28 6.83
CA ARG A 132 -9.68 -7.31 6.40
C ARG A 132 -8.38 -7.28 7.19
N HIS A 133 -8.30 -6.46 8.24
CA HIS A 133 -7.17 -6.41 9.17
C HIS A 133 -5.83 -6.09 8.49
N TYR A 134 -5.87 -5.35 7.36
CA TYR A 134 -4.65 -4.74 6.84
C TYR A 134 -4.11 -3.75 7.87
N LYS A 135 -2.82 -3.87 8.21
CA LYS A 135 -2.19 -2.96 9.17
C LYS A 135 -2.02 -1.56 8.58
N TYR A 136 -1.68 -1.49 7.30
CA TYR A 136 -1.50 -0.24 6.56
C TYR A 136 -2.35 -0.22 5.27
N GLY A 137 -2.97 0.91 5.01
CA GLY A 137 -3.63 1.22 3.75
C GLY A 137 -2.86 2.33 3.04
N ILE A 138 -2.44 2.09 1.80
CA ILE A 138 -1.61 3.02 1.04
C ILE A 138 -2.42 3.55 -0.15
N ASP A 139 -2.50 4.86 -0.28
CA ASP A 139 -2.98 5.54 -1.49
C ASP A 139 -1.77 6.17 -2.18
N LEU A 140 -1.35 5.59 -3.32
CA LEU A 140 -0.22 6.07 -4.12
C LEU A 140 -0.76 6.89 -5.29
N TYR A 141 -0.37 8.16 -5.36
CA TYR A 141 -0.95 9.10 -6.31
C TYR A 141 0.10 10.06 -6.87
N LYS A 142 -0.22 10.72 -7.99
CA LYS A 142 0.71 11.60 -8.70
C LYS A 142 2.04 10.91 -9.02
N ILE A 143 1.99 9.66 -9.49
CA ILE A 143 3.18 8.94 -9.98
C ILE A 143 3.44 9.30 -11.44
N ASN A 144 4.55 9.98 -11.68
CA ASN A 144 4.98 10.46 -12.99
C ASN A 144 6.51 10.61 -13.00
N GLU A 145 7.08 11.16 -14.07
CA GLU A 145 8.53 11.33 -14.24
C GLU A 145 9.18 12.17 -13.14
N ASP A 146 8.43 13.07 -12.48
CA ASP A 146 8.93 13.96 -11.42
C ASP A 146 8.89 13.33 -10.02
N GLY A 147 8.30 12.14 -9.89
CA GLY A 147 8.24 11.40 -8.65
C GLY A 147 6.83 10.94 -8.29
N VAL A 148 6.64 10.62 -7.02
CA VAL A 148 5.40 10.03 -6.51
C VAL A 148 5.09 10.52 -5.11
N LYS A 149 3.79 10.68 -4.84
CA LYS A 149 3.25 10.93 -3.50
C LYS A 149 2.47 9.72 -3.03
N PHE A 150 2.42 9.51 -1.73
CA PHE A 150 1.48 8.55 -1.18
C PHE A 150 1.05 8.92 0.23
N THR A 151 -0.14 8.47 0.59
CA THR A 151 -0.69 8.58 1.95
C THR A 151 -0.77 7.20 2.57
N SER A 152 -0.27 7.07 3.79
CA SER A 152 -0.44 5.88 4.62
C SER A 152 -1.53 6.10 5.66
N TYR A 153 -2.42 5.13 5.79
CA TYR A 153 -3.48 5.07 6.80
C TYR A 153 -3.26 3.86 7.69
N TYR A 154 -3.43 4.02 9.00
CA TYR A 154 -3.40 2.91 9.96
C TYR A 154 -4.24 3.23 11.20
N LEU A 155 -4.70 2.19 11.90
CA LEU A 155 -5.42 2.34 13.16
C LEU A 155 -4.43 2.40 14.32
N ARG A 156 -4.59 3.39 15.21
CA ARG A 156 -3.88 3.41 16.49
C ARG A 156 -4.43 2.31 17.40
N GLU A 157 -3.61 1.76 18.30
CA GLU A 157 -3.92 0.63 19.21
C GLU A 157 -5.23 0.75 20.00
N ASN A 158 -5.85 1.93 20.09
CA ASN A 158 -7.14 2.16 20.76
C ASN A 158 -8.36 2.13 19.80
N HIS A 159 -8.19 1.69 18.55
CA HIS A 159 -9.21 1.37 17.53
C HIS A 159 -10.23 2.47 17.12
N LYS A 160 -10.10 3.71 17.61
CA LYS A 160 -11.10 4.77 17.39
C LYS A 160 -10.73 5.84 16.36
N ARG A 161 -9.47 5.94 15.95
CA ARG A 161 -8.99 6.96 15.00
C ARG A 161 -7.99 6.35 14.03
N TYR A 162 -8.04 6.82 12.79
CA TYR A 162 -7.00 6.57 11.81
C TYR A 162 -5.92 7.62 11.99
N GLU A 163 -4.67 7.19 11.93
CA GLU A 163 -3.57 8.09 11.62
C GLU A 163 -3.43 8.16 10.10
N LYS A 164 -3.14 9.35 9.61
CA LYS A 164 -2.88 9.65 8.20
C LYS A 164 -1.52 10.31 8.12
N GLU A 165 -0.62 9.70 7.36
CA GLU A 165 0.73 10.20 7.13
C GLU A 165 0.94 10.39 5.62
N GLU A 166 1.39 11.57 5.21
CA GLU A 166 1.66 11.90 3.81
C GLU A 166 3.16 11.88 3.55
N TYR A 167 3.54 11.36 2.39
CA TYR A 167 4.92 11.14 1.98
C TYR A 167 5.17 11.56 0.54
N ILE A 168 6.43 11.87 0.25
CA ILE A 168 6.95 12.04 -1.10
C ILE A 168 8.19 11.15 -1.26
N PHE A 169 8.31 10.50 -2.41
CA PHE A 169 9.56 9.86 -2.81
C PHE A 169 10.46 10.89 -3.49
N ASN A 170 11.61 11.18 -2.89
CA ASN A 170 12.59 12.11 -3.41
C ASN A 170 13.53 11.39 -4.39
N LEU A 171 13.44 11.73 -5.68
CA LEU A 171 14.23 11.12 -6.74
C LEU A 171 15.74 11.38 -6.61
N ASN A 172 16.16 12.48 -6.00
CA ASN A 172 17.59 12.80 -5.85
C ASN A 172 18.26 11.93 -4.78
N SER A 173 17.54 11.68 -3.68
CA SER A 173 18.07 10.88 -2.57
C SER A 173 17.64 9.41 -2.62
N ASN A 174 16.69 9.06 -3.48
CA ASN A 174 16.00 7.78 -3.48
C ASN A 174 15.41 7.45 -2.10
N ARG A 175 14.86 8.47 -1.41
CA ARG A 175 14.30 8.32 -0.07
C ARG A 175 12.84 8.74 0.00
N ILE A 176 12.09 8.01 0.81
CA ILE A 176 10.75 8.43 1.22
C ILE A 176 10.88 9.45 2.36
N VAL A 177 10.24 10.60 2.21
CA VAL A 177 10.25 11.68 3.20
C VAL A 177 8.82 11.97 3.65
N GLN A 178 8.59 11.96 4.96
CA GLN A 178 7.31 12.36 5.54
C GLN A 178 7.13 13.87 5.41
N VAL A 179 5.98 14.29 4.88
CA VAL A 179 5.65 15.72 4.71
C VAL A 179 4.56 16.19 5.66
N LYS A 180 3.68 15.28 6.11
CA LYS A 180 2.59 15.61 7.02
C LYS A 180 2.15 14.38 7.83
N ALA A 181 1.68 14.60 9.05
CA ALA A 181 1.02 13.60 9.86
C ALA A 181 -0.19 14.23 10.58
N GLU A 182 -1.34 13.55 10.57
CA GLU A 182 -2.55 13.99 11.25
C GLU A 182 -3.45 12.81 11.67
N SER A 183 -4.09 12.93 12.84
CA SER A 183 -5.12 11.97 13.26
C SER A 183 -6.47 12.37 12.69
N ILE A 184 -7.12 11.46 11.96
CA ILE A 184 -8.43 11.70 11.35
C ILE A 184 -9.52 10.85 11.99
N LYS A 185 -10.72 11.43 12.09
CA LYS A 185 -11.95 10.66 12.34
C LYS A 185 -12.32 9.89 11.08
N GLU A 186 -13.11 8.85 11.26
CA GLU A 186 -13.58 8.00 10.17
C GLU A 186 -14.35 8.76 9.09
#